data_AF-A0A4Q6AYX8-F1
#
_entry.id   AF-A0A4Q6AYX8-F1
#
_cell.length_a   1.000
_cell.length_b   1.000
_cell.length_c   1.000
_cell.angle_alpha   90.00
_cell.angle_beta   90.00
_cell.angle_gamma   90.00
#
_symmetry.space_group_name_H-M   'P 1'
#
loop_
_entity.id
_entity.type
_entity.pdbx_description
1 polymer ?
#
loop_
_entity_poly.entity_id
_entity_poly.type
_entity_poly.pdbx_seq_one_letter_code
_entity_poly.pdbx_strand_id
1 'polypeptide(L)'
;PRNEVMDAVYDDLKFAMTNVRLSDGDQYVNRYVVAGFVSRIALHEGSWQKYYYNNNERATKFFQLAEEAGNMVISSGRYDIVTDFRTLFTSNTLAGNRDVVLYRHYDPAVNVLHSVATYNNLSESVAFGPTTDLIKSFIAVDGNAWQNSTEPNAADFSIANMIQTRDSRLEATFYDKPTNKNRASYWYINKFLPRSVAASVAAGNTPPAEFTSNKNETDYPVFRYAEALLNWIEAKAELSTLGTGSINQGDIDLSINKIRNRPLAPEAIAKGVKKTAPLSLADLPDDPNRDPSVPALLWEIRRERRMEFAFEYGRYDDLKRWKKLAYMDTEAEKELLSGGWVNFSAELPGELIAAKVGQISVVTANGTTIVYDGSNGAQLKGFFRSTTTNGRLPFLNIPNVNPYLTPVGRNQMDDYRNRGYVLTQTEGWPQQ
;
A
#
# COMPACT_ATOMS: atom_id res chain seq x y z
N PRO A 1 4.08 -30.86 7.11
CA PRO A 1 2.98 -30.06 7.71
C PRO A 1 2.41 -28.95 6.80
N ARG A 2 3.19 -27.96 6.32
CA ARG A 2 2.63 -26.86 5.50
C ARG A 2 1.91 -27.35 4.25
N ASN A 3 2.54 -28.25 3.48
CA ASN A 3 1.96 -28.76 2.23
C ASN A 3 0.61 -29.45 2.47
N GLU A 4 0.54 -30.33 3.47
CA GLU A 4 -0.69 -31.03 3.86
C GLU A 4 -1.80 -30.06 4.27
N VAL A 5 -1.50 -29.08 5.13
CA VAL A 5 -2.47 -28.04 5.53
C VAL A 5 -2.94 -27.24 4.32
N MET A 6 -2.01 -26.81 3.46
CA MET A 6 -2.35 -26.00 2.31
C MET A 6 -3.06 -26.79 1.21
N ASP A 7 -2.89 -28.11 1.15
CA ASP A 7 -3.68 -28.97 0.27
C ASP A 7 -5.14 -29.06 0.76
N ALA A 8 -5.37 -29.21 2.07
CA ALA A 8 -6.72 -29.14 2.64
C ALA A 8 -7.35 -27.75 2.43
N VAL A 9 -6.60 -26.67 2.64
CA VAL A 9 -7.05 -25.30 2.37
C VAL A 9 -7.38 -25.12 0.88
N TYR A 10 -6.56 -25.66 -0.02
CA TYR A 10 -6.83 -25.60 -1.46
C TYR A 10 -8.19 -26.24 -1.79
N ASP A 11 -8.46 -27.43 -1.24
CA ASP A 11 -9.72 -28.14 -1.47
C ASP A 11 -10.92 -27.37 -0.93
N ASP A 12 -10.80 -26.79 0.27
CA ASP A 12 -11.84 -25.93 0.87
C ASP A 12 -12.08 -24.67 0.03
N LEU A 13 -11.03 -24.03 -0.47
CA LEU A 13 -11.13 -22.83 -1.32
C LEU A 13 -11.83 -23.16 -2.64
N LYS A 14 -11.47 -24.27 -3.30
CA LYS A 14 -12.14 -24.74 -4.52
C LYS A 14 -13.61 -25.06 -4.25
N PHE A 15 -13.89 -25.77 -3.16
CA PHE A 15 -15.26 -26.08 -2.74
C PHE A 15 -16.07 -24.80 -2.53
N ALA A 16 -15.55 -23.85 -1.76
CA ALA A 16 -16.24 -22.58 -1.46
C ALA A 16 -16.50 -21.77 -2.73
N MET A 17 -15.54 -21.68 -3.65
CA MET A 17 -15.70 -20.99 -4.93
C MET A 17 -16.84 -21.57 -5.80
N THR A 18 -17.16 -22.85 -5.67
CA THR A 18 -18.28 -23.45 -6.42
C THR A 18 -19.60 -23.43 -5.65
N ASN A 19 -19.56 -23.59 -4.33
CA ASN A 19 -20.75 -23.88 -3.52
C ASN A 19 -21.34 -22.68 -2.78
N VAL A 20 -20.55 -21.63 -2.47
CA VAL A 20 -21.12 -20.41 -1.89
C VAL A 20 -22.06 -19.76 -2.90
N ARG A 21 -23.19 -19.23 -2.43
CA ARG A 21 -24.25 -18.69 -3.28
C ARG A 21 -23.80 -17.42 -4.01
N LEU A 22 -24.43 -17.14 -5.15
CA LEU A 22 -24.17 -15.93 -5.93
C LEU A 22 -24.77 -14.68 -5.28
N SER A 23 -25.82 -14.85 -4.49
CA SER A 23 -26.49 -13.78 -3.75
C SER A 23 -27.23 -14.39 -2.56
N ASP A 24 -27.02 -13.81 -1.39
CA ASP A 24 -27.84 -14.00 -0.18
C ASP A 24 -28.38 -12.64 0.32
N GLY A 25 -28.42 -11.64 -0.57
CA GLY A 25 -28.74 -10.24 -0.24
C GLY A 25 -27.50 -9.36 -0.11
N ASP A 26 -27.73 -8.07 0.14
CA ASP A 26 -26.67 -7.07 0.24
C ASP A 26 -25.79 -7.31 1.48
N GLN A 27 -24.49 -7.05 1.35
CA GLN A 27 -23.46 -7.25 2.37
C GLN A 27 -23.27 -8.69 2.92
N TYR A 28 -23.95 -9.69 2.37
CA TYR A 28 -23.62 -11.08 2.65
C TYR A 28 -22.42 -11.55 1.82
N VAL A 29 -21.63 -12.46 2.40
CA VAL A 29 -20.54 -13.12 1.68
C VAL A 29 -21.13 -13.91 0.52
N ASN A 30 -20.77 -13.50 -0.70
CA ASN A 30 -21.14 -14.19 -1.93
C ASN A 30 -19.91 -14.81 -2.59
N ARG A 31 -20.15 -15.60 -3.63
CA ARG A 31 -19.09 -16.31 -4.38
C ARG A 31 -17.96 -15.42 -4.89
N TYR A 32 -18.24 -14.16 -5.24
CA TYR A 32 -17.20 -13.24 -5.74
C TYR A 32 -16.36 -12.65 -4.61
N VAL A 33 -16.96 -12.45 -3.43
CA VAL A 33 -16.20 -12.15 -2.21
C VAL A 33 -15.24 -13.31 -1.92
N VAL A 34 -15.75 -14.55 -1.94
CA VAL A 34 -14.93 -15.76 -1.75
C VAL A 34 -13.81 -15.82 -2.78
N ALA A 35 -14.10 -15.66 -4.08
CA ALA A 35 -13.11 -15.65 -5.15
C ALA A 35 -12.04 -14.56 -4.94
N GLY A 36 -12.43 -13.36 -4.51
CA GLY A 36 -11.48 -12.30 -4.14
C GLY A 36 -10.48 -12.77 -3.07
N PHE A 37 -10.97 -13.31 -1.95
CA PHE A 37 -10.10 -13.81 -0.89
C PHE A 37 -9.29 -15.04 -1.30
N VAL A 38 -9.84 -15.95 -2.12
CA VAL A 38 -9.10 -17.09 -2.68
C VAL A 38 -7.93 -16.59 -3.52
N SER A 39 -8.12 -15.56 -4.35
CA SER A 39 -7.04 -14.97 -5.15
C SER A 39 -5.89 -14.47 -4.27
N ARG A 40 -6.19 -13.82 -3.14
CA ARG A 40 -5.21 -13.32 -2.16
C ARG A 40 -4.46 -14.47 -1.48
N ILE A 41 -5.18 -15.46 -0.97
CA ILE A 41 -4.62 -16.60 -0.23
C ILE A 41 -3.74 -17.46 -1.15
N ALA A 42 -4.24 -17.79 -2.33
CA ALA A 42 -3.53 -18.61 -3.30
C ALA A 42 -2.29 -17.90 -3.84
N LEU A 43 -2.37 -16.59 -4.13
CA LEU A 43 -1.19 -15.80 -4.53
C LEU A 43 -0.11 -15.80 -3.44
N HIS A 44 -0.51 -15.69 -2.18
CA HIS A 44 0.40 -15.74 -1.04
C HIS A 44 1.10 -17.10 -0.93
N GLU A 45 0.36 -18.20 -1.00
CA GLU A 45 0.95 -19.55 -0.94
C GLU A 45 1.83 -19.86 -2.15
N GLY A 46 1.40 -19.51 -3.37
CA GLY A 46 2.20 -19.69 -4.57
C GLY A 46 3.53 -18.95 -4.49
N SER A 47 3.52 -17.71 -3.99
CA SER A 47 4.72 -16.91 -3.75
C SER A 47 5.64 -17.58 -2.72
N TRP A 48 5.08 -18.13 -1.64
CA TRP A 48 5.86 -18.81 -0.61
C TRP A 48 6.52 -20.09 -1.13
N GLN A 49 5.77 -20.91 -1.87
CA GLN A 49 6.28 -22.12 -2.51
C GLN A 49 7.41 -21.79 -3.49
N LYS A 50 7.25 -20.73 -4.29
CA LYS A 50 8.28 -20.28 -5.24
C LYS A 50 9.53 -19.74 -4.54
N TYR A 51 9.40 -18.74 -3.68
CA TYR A 51 10.54 -17.97 -3.20
C TYR A 51 11.23 -18.55 -1.96
N TYR A 52 10.48 -19.22 -1.09
CA TYR A 52 11.03 -19.81 0.14
C TYR A 52 11.38 -21.27 -0.04
N TYR A 53 10.45 -22.05 -0.57
CA TYR A 53 10.60 -23.51 -0.68
C TYR A 53 11.20 -23.97 -2.02
N ASN A 54 11.31 -23.06 -3.00
CA ASN A 54 11.79 -23.37 -4.35
C ASN A 54 11.03 -24.54 -5.00
N ASN A 55 9.73 -24.66 -4.70
CA ASN A 55 8.86 -25.71 -5.22
C ASN A 55 7.97 -25.15 -6.34
N ASN A 56 8.46 -25.23 -7.57
CA ASN A 56 7.78 -24.66 -8.74
C ASN A 56 6.48 -25.38 -9.11
N GLU A 57 6.36 -26.68 -8.82
CA GLU A 57 5.14 -27.45 -9.06
C GLU A 57 4.00 -26.93 -8.17
N ARG A 58 4.26 -26.82 -6.86
CA ARG A 58 3.27 -26.27 -5.92
C ARG A 58 3.02 -24.79 -6.15
N ALA A 59 4.06 -24.01 -6.48
CA ALA A 59 3.88 -22.62 -6.86
C ALA A 59 2.90 -22.49 -8.03
N THR A 60 3.09 -23.30 -9.08
CA THR A 60 2.18 -23.35 -10.25
C THR A 60 0.74 -23.68 -9.83
N LYS A 61 0.54 -24.72 -9.00
CA LYS A 61 -0.79 -25.11 -8.47
C LYS A 61 -1.53 -23.93 -7.84
N PHE A 62 -0.86 -23.18 -6.96
CA PHE A 62 -1.50 -22.07 -6.24
C PHE A 62 -1.61 -20.80 -7.08
N PHE A 63 -0.66 -20.50 -7.96
CA PHE A 63 -0.82 -19.36 -8.88
C PHE A 63 -1.94 -19.60 -9.90
N GLN A 64 -2.15 -20.83 -10.37
CA GLN A 64 -3.32 -21.16 -11.21
C GLN A 64 -4.64 -20.95 -10.46
N LEU A 65 -4.72 -21.33 -9.19
CA LEU A 65 -5.90 -21.03 -8.36
C LEU A 65 -6.11 -19.52 -8.18
N ALA A 66 -5.03 -18.75 -8.00
CA ALA A 66 -5.11 -17.29 -7.88
C ALA A 66 -5.62 -16.65 -9.18
N GLU A 67 -5.12 -17.10 -10.34
CA GLU A 67 -5.60 -16.69 -11.66
C GLU A 67 -7.07 -17.08 -11.87
N GLU A 68 -7.46 -18.33 -11.58
CA GLU A 68 -8.84 -18.80 -11.70
C GLU A 68 -9.81 -17.93 -10.87
N ALA A 69 -9.46 -17.69 -9.61
CA ALA A 69 -10.28 -16.92 -8.68
C ALA A 69 -10.39 -15.44 -9.10
N GLY A 70 -9.27 -14.82 -9.49
CA GLY A 70 -9.25 -13.46 -10.03
C GLY A 70 -10.08 -13.33 -11.31
N ASN A 71 -9.96 -14.29 -12.23
CA ASN A 71 -10.73 -14.34 -13.45
C ASN A 71 -12.24 -14.46 -13.19
N MET A 72 -12.65 -15.20 -12.14
CA MET A 72 -14.06 -15.28 -11.76
C MET A 72 -14.64 -13.94 -11.33
N VAL A 73 -13.87 -13.12 -10.60
CA VAL A 73 -14.29 -11.77 -10.22
C VAL A 73 -14.37 -10.86 -11.45
N ILE A 74 -13.36 -10.90 -12.32
CA ILE A 74 -13.29 -10.08 -13.55
C ILE A 74 -14.42 -10.43 -14.52
N SER A 75 -14.56 -11.70 -14.87
CA SER A 75 -15.55 -12.20 -15.83
C SER A 75 -17.00 -12.07 -15.35
N SER A 76 -17.23 -11.83 -14.06
CA SER A 76 -18.56 -11.58 -13.53
C SER A 76 -19.21 -10.31 -14.09
N GLY A 77 -18.41 -9.33 -14.53
CA GLY A 77 -18.88 -8.02 -14.97
C GLY A 77 -19.50 -7.14 -13.87
N ARG A 78 -19.53 -7.61 -12.61
CA ARG A 78 -20.20 -6.91 -11.50
C ARG A 78 -19.42 -5.70 -11.01
N TYR A 79 -18.09 -5.79 -11.07
CA TYR A 79 -17.17 -4.81 -10.51
C TYR A 79 -16.41 -4.05 -11.61
N ASP A 80 -15.90 -2.86 -11.27
CA ASP A 80 -15.24 -1.97 -12.21
C ASP A 80 -14.40 -0.91 -11.49
N ILE A 81 -13.59 -0.15 -12.23
CA ILE A 81 -12.85 1.01 -11.71
C ILE A 81 -13.56 2.28 -12.16
N VAL A 82 -14.48 2.78 -11.34
CA VAL A 82 -15.44 3.86 -11.70
C VAL A 82 -15.52 4.98 -10.67
N THR A 83 -14.94 4.81 -9.48
CA THR A 83 -14.92 5.80 -8.41
C THR A 83 -13.53 6.46 -8.34
N ASP A 84 -13.44 7.77 -8.08
CA ASP A 84 -12.14 8.37 -7.81
C ASP A 84 -11.53 7.83 -6.50
N PHE A 85 -10.20 7.86 -6.42
CA PHE A 85 -9.47 7.09 -5.41
C PHE A 85 -9.82 7.47 -3.97
N ARG A 86 -9.93 8.76 -3.65
CA ARG A 86 -10.15 9.22 -2.26
C ARG A 86 -11.60 8.96 -1.83
N THR A 87 -12.57 9.07 -2.74
CA THR A 87 -13.99 8.81 -2.44
C THR A 87 -14.25 7.39 -1.93
N LEU A 88 -13.44 6.41 -2.34
CA LEU A 88 -13.50 5.04 -1.80
C LEU A 88 -13.32 4.97 -0.28
N PHE A 89 -12.63 5.94 0.31
CA PHE A 89 -12.25 5.97 1.71
C PHE A 89 -12.95 7.06 2.52
N THR A 90 -13.88 7.79 1.89
CA THR A 90 -14.57 8.94 2.50
C THR A 90 -16.09 8.91 2.30
N SER A 91 -16.64 7.80 1.80
CA SER A 91 -18.07 7.65 1.57
C SER A 91 -18.76 7.09 2.82
N ASN A 92 -19.90 7.67 3.23
CA ASN A 92 -20.73 7.12 4.31
C ASN A 92 -21.47 5.83 3.90
N THR A 93 -21.51 5.54 2.59
CA THR A 93 -21.98 4.24 2.11
C THR A 93 -21.20 3.82 0.87
N LEU A 94 -20.75 2.57 0.86
CA LEU A 94 -20.16 1.89 -0.30
C LEU A 94 -21.15 0.88 -0.93
N ALA A 95 -22.41 0.88 -0.49
CA ALA A 95 -23.45 0.07 -1.09
C ALA A 95 -23.60 0.37 -2.59
N GLY A 96 -23.56 -0.67 -3.42
CA GLY A 96 -23.63 -0.54 -4.88
C GLY A 96 -22.36 0.02 -5.55
N ASN A 97 -21.30 0.36 -4.80
CA ASN A 97 -20.06 0.83 -5.40
C ASN A 97 -19.32 -0.32 -6.11
N ARG A 98 -19.14 -0.21 -7.43
CA ARG A 98 -18.53 -1.26 -8.26
C ARG A 98 -17.02 -1.42 -8.07
N ASP A 99 -16.32 -0.48 -7.44
CA ASP A 99 -14.90 -0.61 -7.10
C ASP A 99 -14.66 -1.50 -5.87
N VAL A 100 -15.71 -1.82 -5.11
CA VAL A 100 -15.57 -2.47 -3.81
C VAL A 100 -16.33 -3.79 -3.80
N VAL A 101 -15.58 -4.89 -3.60
CA VAL A 101 -16.12 -6.25 -3.56
C VAL A 101 -16.70 -6.56 -2.18
N LEU A 102 -16.00 -6.14 -1.13
CA LEU A 102 -16.45 -6.23 0.26
C LEU A 102 -16.05 -4.95 0.98
N TYR A 103 -16.97 -4.43 1.78
CA TYR A 103 -16.75 -3.28 2.67
C TYR A 103 -17.35 -3.55 4.03
N ARG A 104 -16.93 -2.75 5.01
CA ARG A 104 -17.54 -2.68 6.33
C ARG A 104 -18.36 -1.41 6.42
N HIS A 105 -19.64 -1.56 6.76
CA HIS A 105 -20.51 -0.44 7.07
C HIS A 105 -20.38 -0.02 8.54
N TYR A 106 -20.41 1.29 8.77
CA TYR A 106 -20.41 1.89 10.10
C TYR A 106 -21.68 2.70 10.26
N ASP A 107 -22.46 2.36 11.28
CA ASP A 107 -23.78 2.93 11.52
C ASP A 107 -23.82 3.59 12.91
N PRO A 108 -23.88 4.93 12.97
CA PRO A 108 -24.00 5.65 14.24
C PRO A 108 -25.30 5.31 14.99
N ALA A 109 -26.38 4.91 14.31
CA ALA A 109 -27.67 4.59 14.95
C ALA A 109 -27.59 3.36 15.86
N VAL A 110 -26.64 2.44 15.59
CA VAL A 110 -26.35 1.25 16.42
C VAL A 110 -24.97 1.31 17.08
N ASN A 111 -24.35 2.49 17.13
CA ASN A 111 -23.06 2.76 17.77
C ASN A 111 -21.91 1.89 17.22
N VAL A 112 -21.91 1.60 15.92
CA VAL A 112 -20.82 0.92 15.22
C VAL A 112 -20.01 1.96 14.45
N LEU A 113 -18.90 2.41 15.03
CA LEU A 113 -18.07 3.51 14.50
C LEU A 113 -16.58 3.11 14.48
N HIS A 114 -15.73 3.96 13.89
CA HIS A 114 -14.27 3.75 13.86
C HIS A 114 -13.48 5.03 14.16
N SER A 115 -12.14 4.93 14.10
CA SER A 115 -11.20 6.02 14.38
C SER A 115 -10.19 6.29 13.24
N VAL A 116 -10.35 5.66 12.07
CA VAL A 116 -9.44 5.83 10.92
C VAL A 116 -9.31 7.29 10.46
N ALA A 117 -10.41 8.01 10.26
CA ALA A 117 -10.39 9.38 9.75
C ALA A 117 -9.81 10.38 10.76
N THR A 118 -9.93 10.09 12.06
CA THR A 118 -9.35 10.89 13.15
C THR A 118 -7.87 11.16 12.96
N TYR A 119 -7.09 10.14 12.60
CA TYR A 119 -5.65 10.33 12.38
C TYR A 119 -5.30 10.93 11.01
N ASN A 120 -6.31 11.26 10.21
CA ASN A 120 -6.19 11.84 8.86
C ASN A 120 -6.82 13.24 8.76
N ASN A 121 -7.35 13.76 9.87
CA ASN A 121 -8.20 14.96 9.92
C ASN A 121 -7.46 16.31 9.85
N LEU A 122 -6.14 16.31 9.62
CA LEU A 122 -5.24 17.47 9.57
C LEU A 122 -5.07 18.28 10.87
N SER A 123 -5.80 17.96 11.94
CA SER A 123 -5.73 18.68 13.23
C SER A 123 -4.87 17.94 14.25
N GLU A 124 -4.96 16.61 14.25
CA GLU A 124 -4.19 15.75 15.14
C GLU A 124 -2.68 15.79 14.85
N SER A 125 -1.87 15.54 15.87
CA SER A 125 -0.43 15.33 15.68
C SER A 125 -0.14 13.84 15.52
N VAL A 126 0.39 13.45 14.36
CA VAL A 126 0.73 12.06 14.04
C VAL A 126 2.24 11.85 13.99
N ALA A 127 2.65 10.62 14.27
CA ALA A 127 4.05 10.17 14.25
C ALA A 127 4.29 9.03 13.25
N PHE A 128 3.47 8.98 12.19
CA PHE A 128 3.65 8.11 11.03
C PHE A 128 3.39 8.92 9.76
N GLY A 129 4.02 8.53 8.66
CA GLY A 129 3.97 9.31 7.42
C GLY A 129 4.64 8.57 6.27
N PRO A 130 4.57 9.12 5.04
CA PRO A 130 5.31 8.56 3.92
C PRO A 130 6.81 8.69 4.14
N THR A 131 7.55 7.62 3.85
CA THR A 131 9.01 7.67 3.72
C THR A 131 9.40 8.24 2.37
N THR A 132 10.62 8.76 2.23
CA THR A 132 11.17 9.18 0.94
C THR A 132 11.13 8.04 -0.09
N ASP A 133 11.43 6.81 0.34
CA ASP A 133 11.32 5.61 -0.51
C ASP A 133 9.88 5.36 -1.02
N LEU A 134 8.84 5.57 -0.18
CA LEU A 134 7.46 5.52 -0.67
C LEU A 134 7.17 6.65 -1.65
N ILE A 135 7.59 7.87 -1.36
CA ILE A 135 7.35 9.05 -2.20
C ILE A 135 7.95 8.84 -3.60
N LYS A 136 9.20 8.39 -3.66
CA LYS A 136 9.91 8.13 -4.92
C LYS A 136 9.35 6.93 -5.71
N SER A 137 8.57 6.06 -5.07
CA SER A 137 7.90 4.94 -5.75
C SER A 137 6.67 5.35 -6.56
N PHE A 138 6.11 6.55 -6.34
CA PHE A 138 5.10 7.10 -7.23
C PHE A 138 5.78 7.50 -8.54
N ILE A 139 5.45 6.81 -9.63
CA ILE A 139 5.95 7.13 -10.98
C ILE A 139 5.42 8.47 -11.46
N ALA A 140 6.08 9.03 -12.46
CA ALA A 140 5.58 10.21 -13.14
C ALA A 140 4.32 9.88 -13.98
N VAL A 141 3.56 10.91 -14.34
CA VAL A 141 2.33 10.78 -15.13
C VAL A 141 2.55 10.18 -16.52
N ASP A 142 3.78 10.22 -17.05
CA ASP A 142 4.16 9.54 -18.29
C ASP A 142 4.42 8.03 -18.11
N GLY A 143 4.23 7.50 -16.90
CA GLY A 143 4.39 6.08 -16.58
C GLY A 143 5.82 5.66 -16.21
N ASN A 144 6.79 6.58 -16.27
CA ASN A 144 8.20 6.30 -16.01
C ASN A 144 8.62 6.65 -14.58
N ALA A 145 9.69 6.01 -14.11
CA ALA A 145 10.39 6.47 -12.91
C ALA A 145 10.91 7.90 -13.11
N TRP A 146 10.94 8.70 -12.05
CA TRP A 146 11.26 10.12 -12.14
C TRP A 146 12.64 10.42 -12.75
N GLN A 147 13.59 9.49 -12.62
CA GLN A 147 14.95 9.59 -13.17
C GLN A 147 14.97 9.63 -14.69
N ASN A 148 14.03 8.92 -15.33
CA ASN A 148 13.98 8.73 -16.78
C ASN A 148 12.68 9.29 -17.39
N SER A 149 11.92 10.05 -16.61
CA SER A 149 10.66 10.64 -17.06
C SER A 149 10.89 11.82 -18.01
N THR A 150 10.00 11.93 -18.98
CA THR A 150 9.91 13.05 -19.92
C THR A 150 8.97 14.16 -19.43
N GLU A 151 8.23 13.93 -18.34
CA GLU A 151 7.35 14.96 -17.75
C GLU A 151 8.20 16.12 -17.21
N PRO A 152 7.89 17.37 -17.58
CA PRO A 152 8.58 18.54 -17.04
C PRO A 152 8.56 18.57 -15.52
N ASN A 153 9.68 18.92 -14.90
CA ASN A 153 9.85 18.98 -13.44
C ASN A 153 9.68 17.63 -12.71
N ALA A 154 9.79 16.49 -13.41
CA ALA A 154 9.75 15.19 -12.75
C ALA A 154 10.85 15.00 -11.68
N ALA A 155 11.97 15.72 -11.73
CA ALA A 155 13.00 15.68 -10.68
C ALA A 155 12.77 16.68 -9.53
N ASP A 156 11.73 17.52 -9.58
CA ASP A 156 11.38 18.47 -8.53
C ASP A 156 10.45 17.81 -7.50
N PHE A 157 10.97 17.61 -6.29
CA PHE A 157 10.27 16.98 -5.18
C PHE A 157 9.46 17.95 -4.33
N SER A 158 9.31 19.22 -4.68
CA SER A 158 8.34 20.08 -4.00
C SER A 158 6.92 19.51 -4.13
N ILE A 159 6.14 19.56 -3.05
CA ILE A 159 4.83 18.90 -3.00
C ILE A 159 3.90 19.38 -4.12
N ALA A 160 3.88 20.69 -4.40
CA ALA A 160 3.08 21.27 -5.49
C ALA A 160 3.44 20.71 -6.87
N ASN A 161 4.73 20.43 -7.13
CA ASN A 161 5.18 19.83 -8.40
C ASN A 161 4.89 18.32 -8.42
N MET A 162 5.10 17.60 -7.32
CA MET A 162 4.77 16.18 -7.27
C MET A 162 3.28 15.90 -7.51
N ILE A 163 2.38 16.75 -7.02
CA ILE A 163 0.93 16.62 -7.27
C ILE A 163 0.60 16.63 -8.77
N GLN A 164 1.31 17.43 -9.56
CA GLN A 164 1.05 17.58 -11.00
C GLN A 164 1.79 16.54 -11.85
N THR A 165 2.97 16.12 -11.40
CA THR A 165 3.90 15.32 -12.20
C THR A 165 3.87 13.83 -11.85
N ARG A 166 3.31 13.43 -10.71
CA ARG A 166 3.25 12.04 -10.25
C ARG A 166 1.91 11.39 -10.49
N ASP A 167 1.91 10.06 -10.38
CA ASP A 167 0.71 9.25 -10.37
C ASP A 167 -0.38 9.85 -9.47
N SER A 168 -1.59 9.96 -10.03
CA SER A 168 -2.72 10.65 -9.41
C SER A 168 -3.07 10.21 -7.98
N ARG A 169 -2.71 8.98 -7.59
CA ARG A 169 -2.94 8.46 -6.23
C ARG A 169 -2.09 9.18 -5.19
N LEU A 170 -0.99 9.83 -5.57
CA LEU A 170 -0.19 10.66 -4.67
C LEU A 170 -1.03 11.83 -4.13
N GLU A 171 -1.72 12.60 -5.01
CA GLU A 171 -2.62 13.68 -4.57
C GLU A 171 -3.74 13.12 -3.70
N ALA A 172 -4.33 11.99 -4.09
CA ALA A 172 -5.46 11.42 -3.39
C ALA A 172 -5.09 10.84 -2.01
N THR A 173 -3.81 10.58 -1.75
CA THR A 173 -3.32 9.98 -0.50
C THR A 173 -2.85 11.04 0.50
N PHE A 174 -2.16 12.08 0.03
CA PHE A 174 -1.47 13.02 0.89
C PHE A 174 -2.03 14.44 0.84
N TYR A 175 -1.72 15.20 1.88
CA TYR A 175 -2.03 16.62 1.96
C TYR A 175 -1.22 17.43 0.92
N ASP A 176 -1.67 18.60 0.53
CA ASP A 176 -1.08 19.34 -0.60
C ASP A 176 0.05 20.29 -0.23
N LYS A 177 0.48 20.29 1.03
CA LYS A 177 1.60 21.10 1.54
C LYS A 177 2.21 20.45 2.79
N PRO A 178 3.44 20.84 3.18
CA PRO A 178 4.03 20.29 4.38
C PRO A 178 3.36 20.85 5.64
N THR A 179 3.42 20.11 6.73
CA THR A 179 2.85 20.53 8.02
C THR A 179 3.56 19.84 9.19
N ASN A 180 3.78 20.61 10.26
CA ASN A 180 4.35 20.12 11.51
C ASN A 180 3.41 19.18 12.29
N LYS A 181 2.14 19.06 11.86
CA LYS A 181 1.18 18.08 12.38
C LYS A 181 1.59 16.65 12.07
N ASN A 182 2.36 16.42 11.01
CA ASN A 182 3.03 15.13 10.82
C ASN A 182 4.47 15.22 11.32
N ARG A 183 4.72 14.73 12.53
CA ARG A 183 6.05 14.81 13.16
C ARG A 183 7.06 13.81 12.60
N ALA A 184 6.59 12.79 11.88
CA ALA A 184 7.46 11.75 11.31
C ALA A 184 7.99 12.14 9.93
N SER A 185 7.17 12.77 9.10
CA SER A 185 7.51 13.05 7.70
C SER A 185 7.38 14.51 7.29
N TYR A 186 6.73 15.37 8.09
CA TYR A 186 6.25 16.70 7.69
C TYR A 186 5.31 16.70 6.48
N TRP A 187 4.78 15.54 6.08
CA TRP A 187 3.80 15.42 5.03
C TRP A 187 2.63 14.55 5.49
N TYR A 188 1.49 15.20 5.70
CA TYR A 188 0.32 14.60 6.33
C TYR A 188 -0.44 13.68 5.37
N ILE A 189 -1.00 12.59 5.89
CA ILE A 189 -1.86 11.67 5.15
C ILE A 189 -3.31 12.09 5.39
N ASN A 190 -4.06 12.33 4.34
CA ASN A 190 -5.47 12.72 4.42
C ASN A 190 -6.35 11.88 3.47
N LYS A 191 -5.88 10.67 3.13
CA LYS A 191 -6.59 9.69 2.30
C LYS A 191 -8.00 9.39 2.79
N PHE A 192 -8.21 9.40 4.11
CA PHE A 192 -9.47 9.05 4.77
C PHE A 192 -10.28 10.28 5.22
N LEU A 193 -10.03 11.45 4.62
CA LEU A 193 -10.74 12.70 4.93
C LEU A 193 -11.34 13.28 3.64
N PRO A 194 -12.65 13.62 3.61
CA PRO A 194 -13.25 14.27 2.45
C PRO A 194 -12.51 15.56 2.07
N ARG A 195 -12.41 15.85 0.76
CA ARG A 195 -11.69 17.04 0.28
C ARG A 195 -12.26 18.35 0.81
N SER A 196 -13.58 18.46 0.93
CA SER A 196 -14.28 19.61 1.51
C SER A 196 -13.92 19.83 2.98
N VAL A 197 -13.84 18.74 3.76
CA VAL A 197 -13.44 18.79 5.17
C VAL A 197 -11.97 19.15 5.29
N ALA A 198 -11.10 18.56 4.47
CA ALA A 198 -9.68 18.91 4.40
C ALA A 198 -9.47 20.41 4.13
N ALA A 199 -10.22 20.98 3.18
CA ALA A 199 -10.17 22.40 2.87
C ALA A 199 -10.67 23.27 4.05
N SER A 200 -11.74 22.86 4.73
CA SER A 200 -12.26 23.56 5.91
C SER A 200 -11.25 23.58 7.07
N VAL A 201 -10.63 22.44 7.38
CA VAL A 201 -9.61 22.37 8.44
C VAL A 201 -8.36 23.16 8.05
N ALA A 202 -7.96 23.11 6.78
CA ALA A 202 -6.87 23.92 6.25
C ALA A 202 -7.11 25.43 6.38
N ALA A 203 -8.38 25.87 6.41
CA ALA A 203 -8.79 27.24 6.65
C ALA A 203 -8.85 27.62 8.14
N GLY A 204 -8.52 26.71 9.05
CA GLY A 204 -8.46 26.95 10.50
C GLY A 204 -9.70 26.49 11.27
N ASN A 205 -10.67 25.85 10.61
CA ASN A 205 -11.85 25.32 11.31
C ASN A 205 -11.53 24.02 12.04
N THR A 206 -12.28 23.74 13.10
CA THR A 206 -12.22 22.44 13.79
C THR A 206 -12.78 21.34 12.87
N PRO A 207 -12.16 20.15 12.82
CA PRO A 207 -12.74 19.02 12.12
C PRO A 207 -14.14 18.68 12.68
N PRO A 208 -15.12 18.35 11.82
CA PRO A 208 -16.42 17.85 12.28
C PRO A 208 -16.28 16.63 13.19
N ALA A 209 -17.25 16.43 14.09
CA ALA A 209 -17.17 15.41 15.13
C ALA A 209 -17.02 14.00 14.56
N GLU A 210 -17.68 13.72 13.44
CA GLU A 210 -17.62 12.47 12.69
C GLU A 210 -16.22 12.18 12.09
N PHE A 211 -15.28 13.13 12.12
CA PHE A 211 -13.88 12.90 11.73
C PHE A 211 -12.92 13.00 12.92
N THR A 212 -13.42 12.77 14.14
CA THR A 212 -12.63 12.83 15.37
C THR A 212 -12.89 11.64 16.30
N SER A 213 -11.91 11.33 17.16
CA SER A 213 -11.97 10.24 18.14
C SER A 213 -12.42 8.90 17.52
N ASN A 214 -13.37 8.21 18.15
CA ASN A 214 -14.00 6.97 17.71
C ASN A 214 -15.38 7.21 17.07
N LYS A 215 -15.62 8.39 16.49
CA LYS A 215 -16.94 8.79 15.97
C LYS A 215 -17.07 8.67 14.46
N ASN A 216 -16.11 8.03 13.79
CA ASN A 216 -16.11 8.00 12.33
C ASN A 216 -17.16 7.02 11.78
N GLU A 217 -17.91 7.49 10.80
CA GLU A 217 -19.07 6.83 10.21
C GLU A 217 -18.86 6.45 8.73
N THR A 218 -17.72 6.78 8.14
CA THR A 218 -17.42 6.42 6.74
C THR A 218 -17.27 4.91 6.58
N ASP A 219 -17.82 4.35 5.51
CA ASP A 219 -17.59 2.96 5.16
C ASP A 219 -16.11 2.69 4.84
N TYR A 220 -15.65 1.48 5.12
CA TYR A 220 -14.26 1.08 4.86
C TYR A 220 -14.18 -0.08 3.85
N PRO A 221 -13.47 0.08 2.73
CA PRO A 221 -13.23 -1.02 1.79
C PRO A 221 -12.37 -2.13 2.43
N VAL A 222 -12.86 -3.37 2.42
CA VAL A 222 -12.14 -4.54 2.94
C VAL A 222 -11.45 -5.32 1.81
N PHE A 223 -12.11 -5.43 0.66
CA PHE A 223 -11.54 -5.99 -0.56
C PHE A 223 -11.99 -5.14 -1.75
N ARG A 224 -11.04 -4.54 -2.46
CA ARG A 224 -11.31 -3.67 -3.62
C ARG A 224 -11.13 -4.45 -4.92
N TYR A 225 -11.85 -4.06 -5.96
CA TYR A 225 -11.72 -4.68 -7.28
C TYR A 225 -10.29 -4.56 -7.84
N ALA A 226 -9.61 -3.44 -7.57
CA ALA A 226 -8.21 -3.25 -7.89
C ALA A 226 -7.30 -4.36 -7.32
N GLU A 227 -7.64 -4.95 -6.17
CA GLU A 227 -6.90 -6.08 -5.62
C GLU A 227 -7.14 -7.37 -6.41
N ALA A 228 -8.37 -7.65 -6.83
CA ALA A 228 -8.63 -8.80 -7.71
C ALA A 228 -7.84 -8.67 -9.03
N LEU A 229 -7.83 -7.47 -9.62
CA LEU A 229 -7.06 -7.18 -10.84
C LEU A 229 -5.55 -7.39 -10.63
N LEU A 230 -5.00 -6.85 -9.54
CA LEU A 230 -3.57 -6.94 -9.24
C LEU A 230 -3.15 -8.34 -8.81
N ASN A 231 -3.99 -9.10 -8.11
CA ASN A 231 -3.72 -10.50 -7.78
C ASN A 231 -3.73 -11.37 -9.05
N TRP A 232 -4.70 -11.15 -9.94
CA TRP A 232 -4.83 -11.87 -11.20
C TRP A 232 -3.62 -11.64 -12.13
N ILE A 233 -3.25 -10.38 -12.37
CA ILE A 233 -2.13 -10.07 -13.27
C ILE A 233 -0.79 -10.50 -12.70
N GLU A 234 -0.62 -10.43 -11.37
CA GLU A 234 0.59 -10.93 -10.71
C GLU A 234 0.68 -12.45 -10.83
N ALA A 235 -0.41 -13.19 -10.58
CA ALA A 235 -0.43 -14.64 -10.76
C ALA A 235 -0.06 -15.06 -12.19
N LYS A 236 -0.60 -14.37 -13.21
CA LYS A 236 -0.24 -14.60 -14.62
C LYS A 236 1.23 -14.33 -14.90
N ALA A 237 1.77 -13.22 -14.41
CA ALA A 237 3.17 -12.89 -14.57
C ALA A 237 4.07 -13.93 -13.87
N GLU A 238 3.72 -14.36 -12.65
CA GLU A 238 4.45 -15.40 -11.93
C GLU A 238 4.42 -16.75 -12.68
N LEU A 239 3.26 -17.18 -13.21
CA LEU A 239 3.14 -18.38 -14.04
C LEU A 239 3.97 -18.30 -15.32
N SER A 240 4.00 -17.13 -15.96
CA SER A 240 4.84 -16.90 -17.13
C SER A 240 6.33 -17.08 -16.82
N THR A 241 6.81 -16.58 -15.67
CA THR A 241 8.21 -16.83 -15.23
C THR A 241 8.51 -18.28 -14.89
N LEU A 242 7.49 -19.11 -14.64
CA LEU A 242 7.61 -20.55 -14.42
C LEU A 242 7.46 -21.37 -15.72
N GLY A 243 7.19 -20.71 -16.85
CA GLY A 243 6.98 -21.34 -18.15
C GLY A 243 5.62 -22.02 -18.32
N THR A 244 4.66 -21.78 -17.43
CA THR A 244 3.35 -22.47 -17.40
C THR A 244 2.15 -21.55 -17.68
N GLY A 245 2.39 -20.27 -17.94
CA GLY A 245 1.35 -19.30 -18.28
C GLY A 245 1.81 -18.29 -19.34
N SER A 246 0.85 -17.52 -19.85
CA SER A 246 1.10 -16.44 -20.81
C SER A 246 0.51 -15.13 -20.33
N ILE A 247 1.13 -14.04 -20.76
CA ILE A 247 0.65 -12.69 -20.54
C ILE A 247 0.71 -11.91 -21.86
N ASN A 248 -0.32 -11.13 -22.13
CA ASN A 248 -0.40 -10.25 -23.29
C ASN A 248 -0.88 -8.84 -22.90
N GLN A 249 -0.85 -7.91 -23.85
CA GLN A 249 -1.21 -6.52 -23.57
C GLN A 249 -2.66 -6.36 -23.11
N GLY A 250 -3.58 -7.20 -23.61
CA GLY A 250 -4.97 -7.22 -23.18
C GLY A 250 -5.12 -7.55 -21.68
N ASP A 251 -4.24 -8.39 -21.13
CA ASP A 251 -4.22 -8.67 -19.69
C ASP A 251 -3.81 -7.43 -18.88
N ILE A 252 -2.83 -6.65 -19.38
CA ILE A 252 -2.41 -5.38 -18.76
C ILE A 252 -3.52 -4.33 -18.88
N ASP A 253 -4.21 -4.29 -20.02
CA ASP A 253 -5.31 -3.37 -20.29
C ASP A 253 -6.51 -3.60 -19.36
N LEU A 254 -6.83 -4.87 -19.08
CA LEU A 254 -7.89 -5.28 -18.16
C LEU A 254 -7.53 -5.04 -16.68
N SER A 255 -6.25 -4.93 -16.34
CA SER A 255 -5.76 -4.85 -14.96
C SER A 255 -5.12 -3.50 -14.60
N ILE A 256 -3.82 -3.34 -14.81
CA ILE A 256 -3.04 -2.15 -14.45
C ILE A 256 -3.58 -0.91 -15.15
N ASN A 257 -3.80 -0.97 -16.47
CA ASN A 257 -4.24 0.22 -17.22
C ASN A 257 -5.66 0.61 -16.86
N LYS A 258 -6.48 -0.35 -16.41
CA LYS A 258 -7.79 -0.06 -15.85
C LYS A 258 -7.70 0.75 -14.55
N ILE A 259 -6.75 0.42 -13.69
CA ILE A 259 -6.45 1.17 -12.45
C ILE A 259 -5.86 2.56 -12.77
N ARG A 260 -4.88 2.63 -13.69
CA ARG A 260 -4.27 3.91 -14.10
C ARG A 260 -5.27 4.85 -14.80
N ASN A 261 -6.28 4.29 -15.46
CA ASN A 261 -7.34 5.06 -16.11
C ASN A 261 -8.51 5.45 -15.17
N ARG A 262 -8.37 5.26 -13.85
CA ARG A 262 -9.37 5.65 -12.85
C ARG A 262 -9.86 7.10 -13.02
N PRO A 263 -11.15 7.39 -12.78
CA PRO A 263 -11.65 8.76 -12.74
C PRO A 263 -10.91 9.63 -11.73
N LEU A 264 -10.70 10.90 -12.07
CA LEU A 264 -10.10 11.89 -11.19
C LEU A 264 -11.19 12.78 -10.60
N ALA A 265 -11.04 13.14 -9.33
CA ALA A 265 -11.92 14.12 -8.69
C ALA A 265 -11.74 15.51 -9.34
N PRO A 266 -12.82 16.31 -9.50
CA PRO A 266 -12.72 17.66 -10.05
C PRO A 266 -11.69 18.54 -9.32
N GLU A 267 -11.59 18.42 -8.00
CA GLU A 267 -10.63 19.17 -7.19
C GLU A 267 -9.18 18.74 -7.43
N ALA A 268 -8.96 17.47 -7.81
CA ALA A 268 -7.64 16.99 -8.20
C ALA A 268 -7.26 17.55 -9.58
N ILE A 269 -8.19 17.51 -10.54
CA ILE A 269 -8.00 18.11 -11.87
C ILE A 269 -7.68 19.61 -11.76
N ALA A 270 -8.37 20.33 -10.87
CA ALA A 270 -8.11 21.76 -10.63
C ALA A 270 -6.69 22.04 -10.08
N LYS A 271 -6.03 21.04 -9.48
CA LYS A 271 -4.62 21.10 -9.05
C LYS A 271 -3.64 20.65 -10.13
N GLY A 272 -4.10 20.37 -11.35
CA GLY A 272 -3.28 19.91 -12.46
C GLY A 272 -2.97 18.41 -12.45
N VAL A 273 -3.66 17.61 -11.62
CA VAL A 273 -3.49 16.15 -11.60
C VAL A 273 -3.93 15.55 -12.94
N LYS A 274 -3.11 14.65 -13.47
CA LYS A 274 -3.37 13.89 -14.70
C LYS A 274 -3.46 12.40 -14.41
N LYS A 275 -4.07 11.64 -15.32
CA LYS A 275 -4.01 10.17 -15.28
C LYS A 275 -2.61 9.71 -15.66
N THR A 276 -2.15 8.63 -15.04
CA THR A 276 -0.88 8.00 -15.38
C THR A 276 -1.00 7.28 -16.72
N ALA A 277 0.03 7.40 -17.56
CA ALA A 277 0.09 6.73 -18.85
C ALA A 277 -0.05 5.19 -18.71
N PRO A 278 -0.71 4.53 -19.68
CA PRO A 278 -0.85 3.09 -19.67
C PRO A 278 0.51 2.40 -19.71
N LEU A 279 0.62 1.27 -19.01
CA LEU A 279 1.75 0.34 -19.09
C LEU A 279 1.68 -0.45 -20.40
N SER A 280 2.81 -0.50 -21.12
CA SER A 280 2.99 -1.29 -22.35
C SER A 280 3.95 -2.45 -22.10
N LEU A 281 3.56 -3.68 -22.47
CA LEU A 281 4.47 -4.84 -22.41
C LEU A 281 5.63 -4.72 -23.40
N ALA A 282 5.42 -4.02 -24.51
CA ALA A 282 6.45 -3.83 -25.54
C ALA A 282 7.48 -2.77 -25.13
N ASP A 283 7.15 -1.92 -24.16
CA ASP A 283 7.95 -0.78 -23.73
C ASP A 283 7.79 -0.58 -22.22
N LEU A 284 8.35 -1.52 -21.44
CA LEU A 284 8.32 -1.45 -19.99
C LEU A 284 9.25 -0.32 -19.50
N PRO A 285 8.84 0.47 -18.49
CA PRO A 285 9.69 1.51 -17.91
C PRO A 285 11.05 0.98 -17.47
N ASP A 286 12.12 1.69 -17.83
CA ASP A 286 13.45 1.46 -17.28
C ASP A 286 13.61 2.26 -15.98
N ASP A 287 13.51 1.58 -14.85
CA ASP A 287 13.76 2.15 -13.52
C ASP A 287 15.20 1.84 -13.09
N PRO A 288 16.07 2.85 -12.98
CA PRO A 288 17.46 2.65 -12.56
C PRO A 288 17.61 2.04 -11.16
N ASN A 289 16.57 2.14 -10.32
CA ASN A 289 16.55 1.59 -8.97
C ASN A 289 15.84 0.23 -8.88
N ARG A 290 15.46 -0.37 -10.02
CA ARG A 290 14.87 -1.70 -10.02
C ARG A 290 15.82 -2.72 -9.41
N ASP A 291 15.30 -3.58 -8.53
CA ASP A 291 16.04 -4.77 -8.11
C ASP A 291 16.24 -5.68 -9.34
N PRO A 292 17.49 -5.89 -9.80
CA PRO A 292 17.76 -6.64 -11.01
C PRO A 292 17.33 -8.11 -10.93
N SER A 293 17.18 -8.66 -9.72
CA SER A 293 16.67 -10.03 -9.49
C SER A 293 15.16 -10.18 -9.68
N VAL A 294 14.43 -9.08 -9.82
CA VAL A 294 12.97 -9.08 -10.07
C VAL A 294 12.74 -8.77 -11.54
N PRO A 295 12.07 -9.64 -12.32
CA PRO A 295 11.74 -9.37 -13.73
C PRO A 295 11.03 -8.01 -13.90
N ALA A 296 11.34 -7.29 -14.97
CA ALA A 296 10.86 -5.91 -15.18
C ALA A 296 9.33 -5.77 -15.05
N LEU A 297 8.57 -6.68 -15.66
CA LEU A 297 7.11 -6.68 -15.54
C LEU A 297 6.64 -6.90 -14.10
N LEU A 298 7.24 -7.86 -13.37
CA LEU A 298 6.91 -8.08 -11.96
C LEU A 298 7.28 -6.87 -11.12
N TRP A 299 8.37 -6.17 -11.43
CA TRP A 299 8.72 -4.92 -10.75
C TRP A 299 7.62 -3.87 -10.90
N GLU A 300 7.09 -3.67 -12.10
CA GLU A 300 6.00 -2.74 -12.36
C GLU A 300 4.69 -3.16 -11.68
N ILE A 301 4.33 -4.45 -11.72
CA ILE A 301 3.16 -4.98 -10.98
C ILE A 301 3.30 -4.72 -9.47
N ARG A 302 4.48 -4.97 -8.90
CA ARG A 302 4.77 -4.75 -7.48
C ARG A 302 4.74 -3.27 -7.11
N ARG A 303 5.21 -2.39 -8.01
CA ARG A 303 5.13 -0.94 -7.83
C ARG A 303 3.69 -0.45 -7.89
N GLU A 304 2.89 -0.96 -8.82
CA GLU A 304 1.47 -0.65 -8.96
C GLU A 304 0.72 -1.01 -7.67
N ARG A 305 0.98 -2.20 -7.10
CA ARG A 305 0.46 -2.60 -5.78
C ARG A 305 0.89 -1.66 -4.66
N ARG A 306 2.16 -1.24 -4.66
CA ARG A 306 2.70 -0.33 -3.63
C ARG A 306 1.98 1.02 -3.65
N MET A 307 1.72 1.58 -4.83
CA MET A 307 1.00 2.84 -4.99
C MET A 307 -0.50 2.67 -4.67
N GLU A 308 -1.13 1.61 -5.18
CA GLU A 308 -2.57 1.36 -5.01
C GLU A 308 -2.95 1.10 -3.54
N PHE A 309 -2.10 0.43 -2.76
CA PHE A 309 -2.37 0.03 -1.37
C PHE A 309 -1.60 0.86 -0.34
N ALA A 310 -1.12 2.06 -0.70
CA ALA A 310 -0.45 2.94 0.25
C ALA A 310 -1.36 3.25 1.46
N PHE A 311 -0.83 3.04 2.67
CA PHE A 311 -1.56 3.15 3.96
C PHE A 311 -2.79 2.21 4.08
N GLU A 312 -2.76 1.10 3.36
CA GLU A 312 -3.61 -0.08 3.59
C GLU A 312 -2.74 -1.25 4.12
N TYR A 313 -3.31 -2.45 4.24
CA TYR A 313 -2.66 -3.59 4.91
C TYR A 313 -1.51 -4.26 4.13
N GLY A 314 -1.41 -4.03 2.81
CA GLY A 314 -0.71 -4.98 1.91
C GLY A 314 0.82 -4.97 1.93
N ARG A 315 1.49 -3.83 2.18
CA ARG A 315 2.94 -3.69 1.88
C ARG A 315 3.82 -4.68 2.63
N TYR A 316 3.56 -4.90 3.92
CA TYR A 316 4.36 -5.82 4.72
C TYR A 316 4.17 -7.27 4.27
N ASP A 317 2.93 -7.68 4.03
CA ASP A 317 2.60 -9.04 3.57
C ASP A 317 3.11 -9.31 2.16
N ASP A 318 3.08 -8.31 1.28
CA ASP A 318 3.65 -8.37 -0.07
C ASP A 318 5.18 -8.56 0.00
N LEU A 319 5.89 -7.76 0.79
CA LEU A 319 7.34 -7.95 0.97
C LEU A 319 7.70 -9.30 1.60
N LYS A 320 6.86 -9.79 2.53
CA LYS A 320 7.00 -11.14 3.09
C LYS A 320 6.88 -12.20 2.01
N ARG A 321 5.75 -12.28 1.31
CA ARG A 321 5.52 -13.36 0.35
C ARG A 321 6.50 -13.34 -0.82
N TRP A 322 7.03 -12.18 -1.20
CA TRP A 322 8.08 -12.04 -2.22
C TRP A 322 9.49 -12.37 -1.74
N LYS A 323 9.69 -12.66 -0.45
CA LYS A 323 11.01 -12.83 0.17
C LYS A 323 11.90 -11.58 0.02
N LYS A 324 11.29 -10.40 0.22
CA LYS A 324 11.93 -9.08 0.07
C LYS A 324 11.80 -8.21 1.32
N LEU A 325 11.62 -8.78 2.53
CA LEU A 325 11.65 -7.94 3.75
C LEU A 325 13.00 -7.23 3.97
N ALA A 326 14.08 -7.68 3.33
CA ALA A 326 15.36 -6.96 3.33
C ALA A 326 15.22 -5.51 2.83
N TYR A 327 14.21 -5.18 2.01
CA TYR A 327 13.92 -3.79 1.61
C TYR A 327 13.44 -2.90 2.77
N MET A 328 13.23 -3.47 3.97
CA MET A 328 12.91 -2.71 5.18
C MET A 328 14.16 -2.44 6.04
N ASP A 329 15.33 -2.92 5.62
CA ASP A 329 16.60 -2.67 6.28
C ASP A 329 17.00 -1.20 6.09
N THR A 330 16.97 -0.45 7.18
CA THR A 330 17.25 0.99 7.18
C THR A 330 18.73 1.34 7.05
N GLU A 331 19.64 0.38 7.18
CA GLU A 331 21.07 0.60 6.91
C GLU A 331 21.35 0.59 5.40
N ALA A 332 20.73 -0.36 4.69
CA ALA A 332 20.77 -0.46 3.23
C ALA A 332 19.89 0.62 2.57
N GLU A 333 18.66 0.80 3.08
CA GLU A 333 17.63 1.68 2.52
C GLU A 333 17.45 2.94 3.39
N LYS A 334 18.42 3.84 3.34
CA LYS A 334 18.44 5.06 4.17
C LYS A 334 17.25 6.00 3.94
N GLU A 335 16.61 5.92 2.76
CA GLU A 335 15.42 6.69 2.41
C GLU A 335 14.16 6.28 3.22
N LEU A 336 14.23 5.17 3.97
CA LEU A 336 13.23 4.81 4.95
C LEU A 336 13.26 5.69 6.22
N LEU A 337 14.36 6.44 6.43
CA LEU A 337 14.58 7.27 7.61
C LEU A 337 14.29 8.76 7.39
N SER A 338 13.86 9.13 6.19
CA SER A 338 13.41 10.46 5.84
C SER A 338 11.99 10.44 5.27
N GLY A 339 11.32 11.58 5.27
CA GLY A 339 9.92 11.72 4.93
C GLY A 339 9.68 12.64 3.73
N GLY A 340 8.69 13.53 3.87
CA GLY A 340 8.26 14.47 2.84
C GLY A 340 9.27 15.57 2.57
N TRP A 341 9.23 16.11 1.36
CA TRP A 341 10.05 17.26 0.99
C TRP A 341 9.49 18.53 1.62
N VAL A 342 10.37 19.33 2.21
CA VAL A 342 10.04 20.59 2.88
C VAL A 342 11.09 21.64 2.55
N ASN A 343 10.66 22.85 2.25
CA ASN A 343 11.45 24.07 2.28
C ASN A 343 11.04 24.89 3.51
N PHE A 344 11.74 24.70 4.64
CA PHE A 344 11.34 25.29 5.91
C PHE A 344 11.23 26.81 5.87
N SER A 345 12.19 27.50 5.22
CA SER A 345 12.18 28.96 5.16
C SER A 345 10.97 29.54 4.42
N ALA A 346 10.50 28.87 3.37
CA ALA A 346 9.39 29.35 2.55
C ALA A 346 8.03 28.84 3.04
N GLU A 347 7.96 27.59 3.48
CA GLU A 347 6.69 26.90 3.73
C GLU A 347 6.34 26.84 5.23
N LEU A 348 7.34 26.79 6.11
CA LEU A 348 7.17 26.62 7.56
C LEU A 348 8.16 27.48 8.38
N PRO A 349 8.25 28.80 8.15
CA PRO A 349 9.25 29.64 8.83
C PRO A 349 9.09 29.66 10.35
N GLY A 350 7.87 29.44 10.87
CA GLY A 350 7.60 29.33 12.31
C GLY A 350 8.25 28.12 12.99
N GLU A 351 8.77 27.17 12.23
CA GLU A 351 9.51 26.01 12.75
C GLU A 351 11.01 26.32 12.94
N LEU A 352 11.51 27.42 12.37
CA LEU A 352 12.91 27.87 12.49
C LEU A 352 13.10 28.68 13.78
N ILE A 353 12.99 27.99 14.91
CA ILE A 353 13.09 28.58 16.25
C ILE A 353 14.23 27.95 17.06
N ALA A 354 14.74 28.70 18.05
CA ALA A 354 15.85 28.26 18.91
C ALA A 354 15.62 26.87 19.55
N ALA A 355 14.38 26.56 19.92
CA ALA A 355 14.03 25.27 20.52
C ALA A 355 14.19 24.06 19.57
N LYS A 356 14.31 24.27 18.25
CA LYS A 356 14.44 23.22 17.24
C LYS A 356 15.86 23.07 16.68
N VAL A 357 16.81 23.87 17.14
CA VAL A 357 18.24 23.73 16.81
C VAL A 357 18.70 22.31 17.17
N GLY A 358 19.32 21.62 16.22
CA GLY A 358 19.76 20.23 16.39
C GLY A 358 18.65 19.16 16.38
N GLN A 359 17.37 19.53 16.26
CA GLN A 359 16.24 18.57 16.31
C GLN A 359 15.64 18.26 14.94
N ILE A 360 15.63 19.25 14.04
CA ILE A 360 15.13 19.10 12.68
C ILE A 360 16.29 19.08 11.69
N SER A 361 16.17 18.25 10.67
CA SER A 361 17.10 18.16 9.56
C SER A 361 16.38 17.85 8.25
N VAL A 362 17.06 18.06 7.14
CA VAL A 362 16.62 17.57 5.82
C VAL A 362 17.73 16.74 5.18
N VAL A 363 17.34 15.78 4.37
CA VAL A 363 18.19 15.06 3.43
C VAL A 363 17.97 15.66 2.04
N THR A 364 19.01 16.24 1.44
CA THR A 364 18.93 16.82 0.10
C THR A 364 18.68 15.72 -0.95
N ALA A 365 18.31 16.11 -2.18
CA ALA A 365 18.15 15.15 -3.28
C ALA A 365 19.41 14.30 -3.55
N ASN A 366 20.59 14.83 -3.21
CA ASN A 366 21.88 14.14 -3.37
C ASN A 366 22.28 13.33 -2.12
N GLY A 367 21.41 13.21 -1.11
CA GLY A 367 21.64 12.41 0.09
C GLY A 367 22.40 13.12 1.22
N THR A 368 22.74 14.41 1.09
CA THR A 368 23.41 15.17 2.15
C THR A 368 22.43 15.52 3.25
N THR A 369 22.77 15.23 4.51
CA THR A 369 21.95 15.66 5.67
C THR A 369 22.38 17.04 6.15
N ILE A 370 21.43 17.96 6.27
CA ILE A 370 21.62 19.31 6.80
C ILE A 370 20.79 19.45 8.07
N VAL A 371 21.46 19.62 9.21
CA VAL A 371 20.83 19.83 10.53
C VAL A 371 20.66 21.33 10.77
N TYR A 372 19.52 21.74 11.31
CA TYR A 372 19.26 23.13 11.63
C TYR A 372 20.15 23.62 12.79
N ASP A 373 20.93 24.68 12.56
CA ASP A 373 21.89 25.26 13.50
C ASP A 373 21.43 26.59 14.13
N GLY A 374 20.24 27.06 13.77
CA GLY A 374 19.70 28.36 14.22
C GLY A 374 19.84 29.48 13.19
N SER A 375 20.81 29.38 12.29
CA SER A 375 21.16 30.41 11.29
C SER A 375 21.02 29.92 9.84
N ASN A 376 21.12 28.63 9.61
CA ASN A 376 21.13 28.02 8.28
C ASN A 376 19.74 27.71 7.70
N GLY A 377 18.66 28.33 8.19
CA GLY A 377 17.29 28.00 7.79
C GLY A 377 17.01 28.02 6.29
N ALA A 378 17.71 28.87 5.53
CA ALA A 378 17.63 28.91 4.06
C ALA A 378 18.14 27.63 3.37
N GLN A 379 18.99 26.84 4.05
CA GLN A 379 19.54 25.58 3.56
C GLN A 379 18.65 24.37 3.91
N LEU A 380 17.65 24.53 4.77
CA LEU A 380 16.73 23.46 5.19
C LEU A 380 15.65 23.24 4.12
N LYS A 381 16.10 22.79 2.94
CA LYS A 381 15.29 22.39 1.79
C LYS A 381 15.65 20.97 1.36
N GLY A 382 14.74 20.02 1.58
CA GLY A 382 14.94 18.60 1.25
C GLY A 382 13.92 17.69 1.93
N PHE A 383 14.17 16.38 1.90
CA PHE A 383 13.34 15.40 2.60
C PHE A 383 13.53 15.48 4.11
N PHE A 384 12.48 15.76 4.87
CA PHE A 384 12.55 15.90 6.31
C PHE A 384 13.11 14.65 6.98
N ARG A 385 14.00 14.84 7.96
CA ARG A 385 14.47 13.78 8.85
C ARG A 385 14.61 14.35 10.26
N SER A 386 14.02 13.70 11.25
CA SER A 386 14.32 14.04 12.64
C SER A 386 15.71 13.51 13.00
N THR A 387 16.48 14.28 13.77
CA THR A 387 17.81 13.85 14.24
C THR A 387 17.73 12.70 15.24
N THR A 388 16.56 12.45 15.83
CA THR A 388 16.29 11.29 16.69
C THR A 388 15.77 10.07 15.92
N THR A 389 15.59 10.17 14.59
CA THR A 389 15.18 9.02 13.77
C THR A 389 16.34 8.04 13.64
N ASN A 390 16.21 6.92 14.36
CA ASN A 390 17.15 5.81 14.32
C ASN A 390 16.69 4.71 13.36
N GLY A 391 17.65 3.90 12.91
CA GLY A 391 17.37 2.68 12.16
C GLY A 391 16.47 1.72 12.93
N ARG A 392 15.79 0.84 12.20
CA ARG A 392 15.15 -0.33 12.79
C ARG A 392 16.24 -1.31 13.27
N LEU A 393 15.83 -2.31 14.05
CA LEU A 393 16.72 -3.44 14.32
C LEU A 393 17.24 -4.02 13.00
N PRO A 394 18.52 -4.43 12.94
CA PRO A 394 19.13 -4.91 11.72
C PRO A 394 18.36 -6.10 11.15
N PHE A 395 18.21 -6.13 9.82
CA PHE A 395 17.67 -7.30 9.15
C PHE A 395 18.73 -8.39 9.13
N LEU A 396 18.64 -9.35 10.04
CA LEU A 396 19.71 -10.32 10.26
C LEU A 396 19.87 -11.32 9.11
N ASN A 397 18.85 -11.51 8.28
CA ASN A 397 18.81 -12.51 7.20
C ASN A 397 19.16 -13.95 7.67
N ILE A 398 19.00 -14.25 8.96
CA ILE A 398 19.31 -15.57 9.54
C ILE A 398 18.05 -16.46 9.49
N PRO A 399 18.15 -17.71 9.02
CA PRO A 399 17.09 -18.70 9.16
C PRO A 399 16.57 -18.72 10.59
N ASN A 400 15.25 -18.55 10.73
CA ASN A 400 14.50 -18.66 11.99
C ASN A 400 14.68 -17.55 13.05
N VAL A 401 15.47 -16.52 12.75
CA VAL A 401 15.56 -15.29 13.57
C VAL A 401 14.90 -14.10 12.83
N ASN A 402 14.44 -14.32 11.61
CA ASN A 402 13.83 -13.28 10.78
C ASN A 402 12.30 -13.16 10.94
N PRO A 403 11.74 -11.94 10.73
CA PRO A 403 10.31 -11.61 10.89
C PRO A 403 9.34 -12.28 9.90
N TYR A 404 9.83 -13.19 9.06
CA TYR A 404 8.99 -13.94 8.11
C TYR A 404 8.08 -14.94 8.80
N LEU A 405 8.50 -15.44 9.98
CA LEU A 405 7.79 -16.43 10.77
C LEU A 405 7.45 -15.83 12.14
N THR A 406 6.17 -15.90 12.53
CA THR A 406 5.69 -15.47 13.84
C THR A 406 5.81 -16.64 14.83
N PRO A 407 6.21 -16.40 16.09
CA PRO A 407 6.20 -17.47 17.08
C PRO A 407 4.76 -17.90 17.37
N VAL A 408 4.58 -19.17 17.66
CA VAL A 408 3.37 -19.70 18.30
C VAL A 408 3.32 -19.12 19.71
N GLY A 409 2.22 -18.44 20.04
CA GLY A 409 2.00 -17.88 21.36
C GLY A 409 1.93 -18.98 22.42
N ARG A 410 2.55 -18.74 23.59
CA ARG A 410 2.60 -19.72 24.69
C ARG A 410 1.21 -20.22 25.09
N ASN A 411 0.23 -19.32 25.18
CA ASN A 411 -1.17 -19.68 25.50
C ASN A 411 -1.73 -20.74 24.53
N GLN A 412 -1.36 -20.69 23.26
CA GLN A 412 -1.83 -21.62 22.25
C GLN A 412 -1.10 -22.97 22.37
N MET A 413 0.20 -22.96 22.65
CA MET A 413 0.95 -24.18 22.96
C MET A 413 0.39 -24.86 24.23
N ASP A 414 0.04 -24.09 25.25
CA ASP A 414 -0.55 -24.58 26.50
C ASP A 414 -1.96 -25.14 26.29
N ASP A 415 -2.82 -24.48 25.49
CA ASP A 415 -4.16 -24.99 25.16
C ASP A 415 -4.09 -26.33 24.42
N TYR A 416 -3.18 -26.47 23.44
CA TYR A 416 -2.96 -27.74 22.76
C TYR A 416 -2.44 -28.82 23.73
N ARG A 417 -1.50 -28.45 24.61
CA ARG A 417 -0.96 -29.38 25.64
C ARG A 417 -2.06 -29.86 26.59
N ASN A 418 -2.94 -28.98 27.04
CA ASN A 418 -4.07 -29.31 27.90
C ASN A 418 -5.07 -30.26 27.22
N ARG A 419 -5.11 -30.27 25.88
CA ARG A 419 -5.92 -31.18 25.05
C ARG A 419 -5.18 -32.47 24.66
N GLY A 420 -3.97 -32.70 25.19
CA GLY A 420 -3.18 -33.89 24.91
C GLY A 420 -2.35 -33.83 23.61
N TYR A 421 -2.22 -32.66 22.98
CA TYR A 421 -1.43 -32.47 21.76
C TYR A 421 -0.14 -31.70 22.06
N VAL A 422 0.94 -32.02 21.34
CA VAL A 422 2.19 -31.24 21.39
C VAL A 422 2.22 -30.30 20.20
N LEU A 423 2.04 -29.01 20.45
CA LEU A 423 2.25 -27.97 19.45
C LEU A 423 3.69 -27.46 19.56
N THR A 424 4.54 -27.83 18.60
CA THR A 424 5.93 -27.37 18.55
C THR A 424 6.01 -25.92 18.07
N GLN A 425 6.99 -25.17 18.58
CA GLN A 425 7.26 -23.81 18.13
C GLN A 425 7.54 -23.77 16.61
N THR A 426 7.23 -22.63 15.97
CA THR A 426 7.52 -22.35 14.56
C THR A 426 8.99 -22.63 14.25
N GLU A 427 9.27 -23.26 13.10
CA GLU A 427 10.62 -23.74 12.77
C GLU A 427 11.70 -22.67 13.01
N GLY A 428 12.64 -23.07 13.86
CA GLY A 428 13.78 -22.38 14.46
C GLY A 428 13.56 -21.11 15.27
N TRP A 429 12.33 -20.79 15.65
CA TRP A 429 12.15 -20.09 16.91
C TRP A 429 12.60 -21.02 18.05
N PRO A 430 13.22 -20.52 19.14
CA PRO A 430 13.66 -21.35 20.24
C PRO A 430 12.50 -22.20 20.78
N GLN A 431 12.67 -23.52 20.79
CA GLN A 431 11.77 -24.41 21.53
C GLN A 431 11.97 -24.12 23.01
N GLN A 432 10.87 -23.89 23.72
CA GLN A 432 10.87 -23.63 25.17
C GLN A 432 10.55 -24.89 25.96
#